data_AF-A0AAE1F1Q4-F1
#
_entry.id   AF-A0AAE1F1Q4-F1
#
_cell.length_a   1.000
_cell.length_b   1.000
_cell.length_c   1.000
_cell.angle_alpha   90.00
_cell.angle_beta   90.00
_cell.angle_gamma   90.00
#
_symmetry.space_group_name_H-M   'P 1'
#
loop_
_entity.id
_entity.type
_entity.pdbx_description
1 polymer ?
#
loop_
_entity_poly.entity_id
_entity_poly.type
_entity_poly.pdbx_seq_one_letter_code
_entity_poly.pdbx_strand_id
1 'polypeptide(L)'
;MYGYSPSHNLEGYINNSLAVFNTSEYTTAMGPVENTNWPDTCRYRAYRKGPEEDKPYSFNQQFWHVFTARLAFILIFEHVVFLLTGAVAMSIPDVPLEVKNQMMREKKVEKETLFENEMKKIKRERQQGRQATSPEDDGMNVDLERAFVQPRPTPDFATLLTHHHLPHTPPHTPLMTPGRSYSREGEPCV
;
A
#
# COMPACT_ATOMS: atom_id res chain seq x y z
N MET A 1 23.14 -16.28 -3.51
CA MET A 1 23.81 -17.55 -3.82
C MET A 1 24.55 -17.52 -5.15
N TYR A 2 23.96 -17.00 -6.24
CA TYR A 2 24.68 -16.78 -7.51
C TYR A 2 25.99 -15.97 -7.37
N GLY A 3 26.08 -15.07 -6.38
CA GLY A 3 27.31 -14.33 -6.07
C GLY A 3 28.33 -15.06 -5.17
N TYR A 4 28.06 -16.29 -4.73
CA TYR A 4 28.94 -17.06 -3.84
C TYR A 4 29.34 -18.44 -4.41
N SER A 5 28.74 -18.88 -5.52
CA SER A 5 29.12 -20.11 -6.22
C SER A 5 30.13 -19.76 -7.33
N PRO A 6 31.34 -20.38 -7.38
CA PRO A 6 32.32 -20.15 -8.45
C PRO A 6 31.81 -20.55 -9.84
N SER A 7 30.93 -21.54 -9.91
CA SER A 7 30.37 -22.10 -11.13
C SER A 7 28.98 -21.55 -11.46
N HIS A 8 28.47 -20.57 -10.68
CA HIS A 8 27.13 -20.02 -10.80
C HIS A 8 26.00 -21.07 -10.79
N ASN A 9 26.24 -22.23 -10.18
CA ASN A 9 25.25 -23.29 -10.01
C ASN A 9 24.73 -23.33 -8.56
N LEU A 10 23.72 -24.20 -8.32
CA LEU A 10 23.11 -24.42 -7.01
C LEU A 10 23.82 -25.51 -6.18
N GLU A 11 24.96 -26.01 -6.64
CA GLU A 11 25.72 -27.03 -5.96
C GLU A 11 26.24 -26.52 -4.62
N GLY A 12 26.12 -27.33 -3.58
CA GLY A 12 26.51 -26.92 -2.22
C GLY A 12 25.57 -25.90 -1.56
N TYR A 13 24.41 -25.57 -2.15
CA TYR A 13 23.43 -24.65 -1.56
C TYR A 13 23.06 -25.03 -0.12
N ILE A 14 22.76 -26.31 0.11
CA ILE A 14 22.38 -26.82 1.43
C ILE A 14 23.51 -26.58 2.44
N ASN A 15 24.74 -26.95 2.09
CA ASN A 15 25.91 -26.75 2.94
C ASN A 15 26.20 -25.27 3.23
N ASN A 16 25.98 -24.37 2.26
CA ASN A 16 26.12 -22.93 2.46
C ASN A 16 24.99 -22.31 3.31
N SER A 17 23.78 -22.86 3.23
CA SER A 17 22.60 -22.36 3.96
C SER A 17 22.53 -22.80 5.43
N LEU A 18 23.44 -23.68 5.84
CA LEU A 18 23.50 -24.27 7.16
C LEU A 18 24.76 -23.79 7.90
N ALA A 19 24.58 -23.27 9.11
CA ALA A 19 25.66 -22.99 10.05
C ALA A 19 25.97 -24.24 10.88
N VAL A 20 27.23 -24.37 11.31
CA VAL A 20 27.70 -25.46 12.17
C VAL A 20 27.74 -24.97 13.61
N PHE A 21 27.25 -25.80 14.52
CA PHE A 21 27.29 -25.60 15.97
C PHE A 21 28.09 -26.73 16.62
N ASN A 22 28.97 -26.39 17.56
CA ASN A 22 29.68 -27.38 18.36
C ASN A 22 28.78 -27.83 19.53
N THR A 23 28.42 -29.11 19.59
CA THR A 23 27.47 -29.61 20.60
C THR A 23 28.08 -29.62 22.01
N SER A 24 29.41 -29.56 22.14
CA SER A 24 30.06 -29.39 23.44
C SER A 24 29.81 -28.02 24.09
N GLU A 25 29.33 -27.03 23.32
CA GLU A 25 29.04 -25.68 23.80
C GLU A 25 27.56 -25.46 24.19
N TYR A 26 26.77 -26.53 24.31
CA TYR A 26 25.41 -26.40 24.81
C TYR A 26 25.38 -25.84 26.24
N THR A 27 24.57 -24.79 26.43
CA THR A 27 24.25 -24.31 27.79
C THR A 27 23.27 -25.26 28.46
N THR A 28 23.21 -25.26 29.79
CA THR A 28 22.32 -26.12 30.59
C THR A 28 20.83 -26.01 30.20
N ALA A 29 20.42 -24.90 29.58
CA ALA A 29 19.05 -24.68 29.10
C ALA A 29 18.82 -25.08 27.63
N MET A 30 19.87 -25.26 26.83
CA MET A 30 19.79 -25.62 25.41
C MET A 30 20.13 -27.09 25.14
N GLY A 31 20.90 -27.70 26.04
CA GLY A 31 21.29 -29.09 25.97
C GLY A 31 20.14 -30.05 26.31
N PRO A 32 20.23 -31.31 25.87
CA PRO A 32 19.19 -32.31 26.09
C PRO A 32 19.09 -32.73 27.55
N VAL A 33 17.91 -33.21 27.94
CA VAL A 33 17.60 -33.71 29.30
C VAL A 33 18.29 -35.06 29.58
N GLU A 34 18.66 -35.82 28.54
CA GLU A 34 19.35 -37.10 28.65
C GLU A 34 20.68 -37.12 27.87
N ASN A 35 21.69 -37.78 28.47
CA ASN A 35 23.01 -38.02 27.88
C ASN A 35 22.95 -39.11 26.79
N THR A 36 22.21 -38.86 25.71
CA THR A 36 22.30 -39.69 24.50
C THR A 36 23.60 -39.39 23.74
N ASN A 37 24.09 -40.36 22.96
CA ASN A 37 25.33 -40.24 22.21
C ASN A 37 25.13 -39.28 21.01
N TRP A 38 25.44 -38.00 21.20
CA TRP A 38 25.30 -36.94 20.19
C TRP A 38 26.52 -36.85 19.27
N PRO A 39 26.35 -36.43 18.00
CA PRO A 39 27.48 -36.02 17.18
C PRO A 39 28.16 -34.78 17.77
N ASP A 40 29.48 -34.66 17.58
CA ASP A 40 30.29 -33.53 18.07
C ASP A 40 29.87 -32.18 17.47
N THR A 41 29.22 -32.20 16.30
CA THR A 41 28.73 -31.00 15.63
C THR A 41 27.32 -31.19 15.09
N CYS A 42 26.57 -30.09 15.06
CA CYS A 42 25.21 -29.99 14.56
C CYS A 42 25.11 -28.93 13.47
N ARG A 43 24.18 -29.11 12.52
CA ARG A 43 23.90 -28.10 11.49
C ARG A 43 22.51 -27.51 11.67
N TYR A 44 22.40 -26.18 11.61
CA TYR A 44 21.13 -25.47 11.73
C TYR A 44 21.02 -24.38 10.67
N ARG A 45 19.78 -24.00 10.34
CA ARG A 45 19.52 -23.01 9.30
C ARG A 45 19.85 -21.59 9.78
N ALA A 46 21.07 -21.13 9.51
CA ALA A 46 21.50 -19.77 9.78
C ALA A 46 22.71 -19.39 8.91
N TYR A 47 22.92 -18.09 8.70
CA TYR A 47 24.13 -17.54 8.07
C TYR A 47 25.07 -17.00 9.15
N ARG A 48 25.69 -17.92 9.89
CA ARG A 48 26.64 -17.62 10.97
C ARG A 48 27.99 -18.24 10.68
N LYS A 49 29.02 -17.66 11.30
CA LYS A 49 30.40 -18.17 11.25
C LYS A 49 30.54 -19.48 12.01
N GLY A 50 31.46 -20.33 11.54
CA GLY A 50 31.74 -21.62 12.18
C GLY A 50 32.42 -21.48 13.55
N PRO A 51 32.56 -22.60 14.29
CA PRO A 51 33.19 -22.62 15.62
C PRO A 51 34.70 -22.30 15.59
N GLU A 52 35.38 -22.59 14.48
CA GLU A 52 36.84 -22.42 14.34
C GLU A 52 37.26 -21.02 13.85
N GLU A 53 36.31 -20.12 13.58
CA GLU A 53 36.61 -18.76 13.09
C GLU A 53 36.85 -17.76 14.23
N ASP A 54 37.58 -16.67 13.96
CA ASP A 54 37.93 -15.61 14.93
C ASP A 54 36.77 -15.06 15.77
N LYS A 55 35.55 -15.12 15.23
CA LYS A 55 34.31 -14.66 15.88
C LYS A 55 33.23 -15.73 15.69
N PRO A 56 33.26 -16.80 16.50
CA PRO A 56 32.38 -17.95 16.30
C PRO A 56 30.92 -17.54 16.51
N TYR A 57 30.02 -18.17 15.75
CA TYR A 57 28.56 -17.99 15.83
C TYR A 57 28.01 -16.58 15.58
N SER A 58 28.88 -15.64 15.19
CA SER A 58 28.50 -14.28 14.77
C SER A 58 27.92 -14.27 13.36
N PHE A 59 27.20 -13.21 12.99
CA PHE A 59 26.60 -13.09 11.67
C PHE A 59 27.66 -13.00 10.57
N ASN A 60 27.49 -13.80 9.52
CA ASN A 60 28.32 -13.74 8.32
C ASN A 60 27.90 -12.53 7.45
N GLN A 61 28.80 -11.96 6.66
CA GLN A 61 28.48 -10.93 5.66
C GLN A 61 27.38 -11.40 4.69
N GLN A 62 27.33 -12.70 4.38
CA GLN A 62 26.28 -13.29 3.54
C GLN A 62 24.85 -13.05 4.09
N PHE A 63 24.69 -12.98 5.42
CA PHE A 63 23.43 -12.66 6.07
C PHE A 63 22.89 -11.31 5.57
N TRP A 64 23.74 -10.29 5.55
CA TRP A 64 23.38 -8.94 5.13
C TRP A 64 22.98 -8.89 3.66
N HIS A 65 23.67 -9.61 2.78
CA HIS A 65 23.28 -9.68 1.37
C HIS A 65 21.93 -10.35 1.14
N VAL A 66 21.60 -11.40 1.90
CA VAL A 66 20.28 -12.05 1.81
C VAL A 66 19.20 -11.15 2.39
N PHE A 67 19.50 -10.44 3.48
CA PHE A 67 18.60 -9.47 4.09
C PHE A 67 18.26 -8.33 3.13
N THR A 68 19.27 -7.70 2.54
CA THR A 68 19.06 -6.60 1.58
C THR A 68 18.34 -7.08 0.32
N ALA A 69 18.67 -8.26 -0.20
CA ALA A 69 17.97 -8.82 -1.36
C ALA A 69 16.48 -9.05 -1.09
N ARG A 70 16.12 -9.53 0.12
CA ARG A 70 14.71 -9.69 0.52
C ARG A 70 13.99 -8.35 0.63
N LEU A 71 14.63 -7.34 1.23
CA LEU A 71 14.06 -6.00 1.32
C LEU A 71 13.88 -5.35 -0.06
N ALA A 72 14.90 -5.45 -0.92
CA ALA A 72 14.84 -4.92 -2.28
C ALA A 72 13.71 -5.58 -3.09
N PHE A 73 13.52 -6.89 -2.96
CA PHE A 73 12.41 -7.59 -3.61
C PHE A 73 11.05 -7.05 -3.17
N ILE A 74 10.85 -6.84 -1.87
CA ILE A 74 9.61 -6.28 -1.32
C ILE A 74 9.36 -4.88 -1.88
N LEU A 75 10.37 -4.00 -1.81
CA LEU A 75 10.25 -2.63 -2.29
C LEU A 75 9.96 -2.59 -3.80
N ILE A 76 10.74 -3.31 -4.62
CA ILE A 76 10.54 -3.31 -6.08
C ILE A 76 9.13 -3.82 -6.41
N PHE A 77 8.70 -4.91 -5.79
CA PHE A 77 7.37 -5.47 -6.04
C PHE A 77 6.26 -4.48 -5.65
N GLU A 78 6.40 -3.84 -4.49
CA GLU A 78 5.50 -2.79 -4.03
C GLU A 78 5.42 -1.62 -5.03
N HIS A 79 6.57 -1.09 -5.47
CA HIS A 79 6.60 0.00 -6.45
C HIS A 79 5.95 -0.41 -7.78
N VAL A 80 6.19 -1.64 -8.26
CA VAL A 80 5.55 -2.15 -9.48
C VAL A 80 4.02 -2.21 -9.31
N VAL A 81 3.53 -2.76 -8.21
CA VAL A 81 2.08 -2.84 -7.94
C VAL A 81 1.47 -1.44 -7.83
N PHE A 82 2.12 -0.50 -7.15
CA PHE A 82 1.67 0.88 -7.07
C PHE A 82 1.65 1.58 -8.43
N LEU A 83 2.69 1.40 -9.24
CA LEU A 83 2.75 1.96 -10.58
C LEU A 83 1.66 1.38 -11.50
N LEU A 84 1.43 0.06 -11.46
CA LEU A 84 0.37 -0.57 -12.24
C LEU A 84 -1.01 -0.08 -11.81
N THR A 85 -1.26 -0.01 -10.50
CA THR A 85 -2.53 0.49 -9.96
C THR A 85 -2.73 1.97 -10.31
N GLY A 86 -1.69 2.79 -10.19
CA GLY A 86 -1.70 4.20 -10.59
C GLY A 86 -1.90 4.38 -12.09
N ALA A 87 -1.28 3.53 -12.91
CA ALA A 87 -1.46 3.54 -14.35
C ALA A 87 -2.91 3.18 -14.75
N VAL A 88 -3.52 2.19 -14.08
CA VAL A 88 -4.93 1.85 -14.29
C VAL A 88 -5.84 3.00 -13.87
N ALA A 89 -5.59 3.61 -12.71
CA ALA A 89 -6.35 4.78 -12.27
C ALA A 89 -6.21 5.95 -13.26
N MET A 90 -5.02 6.19 -13.80
CA MET A 90 -4.80 7.22 -14.81
C MET A 90 -5.43 6.87 -16.17
N SER A 91 -5.56 5.58 -16.48
CA SER A 91 -6.14 5.10 -17.75
C SER A 91 -7.67 5.26 -17.78
N ILE A 92 -8.33 5.36 -16.62
CA ILE A 92 -9.75 5.67 -16.52
C ILE A 92 -9.88 7.18 -16.29
N PRO A 93 -10.07 8.02 -17.33
CA PRO A 93 -10.41 9.41 -17.09
C PRO A 93 -11.73 9.47 -16.33
N ASP A 94 -11.72 10.14 -15.16
CA ASP A 94 -12.88 10.28 -14.26
C ASP A 94 -14.14 10.84 -14.93
N VAL A 95 -14.01 11.45 -16.12
CA VAL A 95 -15.13 11.94 -16.92
C VAL A 95 -15.06 11.31 -18.31
N PRO A 96 -15.97 10.38 -18.65
CA PRO A 96 -16.07 9.87 -20.01
C PRO A 96 -16.38 11.03 -20.96
N LEU A 97 -15.81 11.02 -22.17
CA LEU A 97 -15.95 12.10 -23.16
C LEU A 97 -17.41 12.51 -23.41
N GLU A 98 -18.34 11.57 -23.27
CA GLU A 98 -19.78 11.80 -23.44
C GLU A 98 -20.32 12.84 -22.45
N VAL A 99 -19.98 12.72 -21.15
CA VAL A 99 -20.42 13.68 -20.13
C VAL A 99 -19.76 15.04 -20.34
N LYS A 100 -18.49 15.06 -20.76
CA LYS A 100 -17.80 16.31 -21.12
C LYS A 100 -18.50 17.02 -22.29
N ASN A 101 -18.96 16.29 -23.30
CA ASN A 101 -19.68 16.84 -24.43
C ASN A 101 -21.07 17.38 -24.04
N GLN A 102 -21.77 16.67 -23.15
CA GLN A 102 -23.07 17.10 -22.62
C GLN A 102 -22.92 18.38 -21.78
N MET A 103 -21.94 18.44 -20.87
CA MET A 103 -21.64 19.64 -20.10
C MET A 103 -21.28 20.85 -20.97
N MET A 104 -20.55 20.63 -22.08
CA MET A 104 -20.21 21.71 -23.01
C MET A 104 -21.44 22.22 -23.77
N ARG A 105 -22.40 21.35 -24.12
CA ARG A 105 -23.68 21.77 -24.71
C ARG A 105 -24.52 22.54 -23.71
N GLU A 106 -24.70 22.02 -22.51
CA GLU A 106 -25.50 22.67 -21.46
C GLU A 106 -24.95 24.06 -21.13
N LYS A 107 -23.63 24.19 -20.97
CA LYS A 107 -22.96 25.50 -20.77
C LYS A 107 -23.14 26.45 -21.94
N LYS A 108 -23.23 25.95 -23.17
CA LYS A 108 -23.47 26.78 -24.35
C LYS A 108 -24.91 27.29 -24.37
N VAL A 109 -25.87 26.41 -24.13
CA VAL A 109 -27.30 26.75 -24.06
C VAL A 109 -27.55 27.78 -22.95
N GLU A 110 -26.96 27.58 -21.77
CA GLU A 110 -27.09 28.52 -20.64
C GLU A 110 -26.56 29.92 -20.99
N LYS A 111 -25.36 30.02 -21.58
CA LYS A 111 -24.77 31.31 -21.96
C LYS A 111 -25.57 32.05 -23.03
N GLU A 112 -26.10 31.33 -24.01
CA GLU A 112 -26.94 31.91 -25.06
C GLU A 112 -28.25 32.45 -24.48
N THR A 113 -28.90 31.69 -23.59
CA THR A 113 -30.14 32.16 -22.93
C THR A 113 -29.92 33.38 -22.04
N LEU A 114 -28.83 33.42 -21.27
CA LEU A 114 -28.46 34.58 -20.45
C LEU A 114 -28.23 35.83 -21.32
N PHE A 115 -27.44 35.70 -22.38
CA PHE A 115 -27.15 36.83 -23.28
C PHE A 115 -28.41 37.36 -23.97
N GLU A 116 -29.29 36.49 -24.43
CA GLU A 116 -30.57 36.91 -25.00
C GLU A 116 -31.46 37.64 -24.00
N ASN A 117 -31.51 37.17 -22.76
CA ASN A 117 -32.31 37.77 -21.69
C ASN A 117 -31.80 39.16 -21.33
N GLU A 118 -30.48 39.33 -21.18
CA GLU A 118 -29.85 40.64 -20.96
C GLU A 118 -30.13 41.61 -22.12
N MET A 119 -30.01 41.14 -23.37
CA MET A 119 -30.33 41.95 -24.56
C MET A 119 -31.81 42.36 -24.62
N LYS A 120 -32.73 41.48 -24.23
CA LYS A 120 -34.17 41.79 -24.16
C LYS A 120 -34.46 42.80 -23.04
N LYS A 121 -33.79 42.69 -21.89
CA LYS A 121 -33.91 43.64 -20.77
C LYS A 121 -33.45 45.04 -21.16
N ILE A 122 -32.25 45.17 -21.75
CA ILE A 122 -31.71 46.46 -22.23
C ILE A 122 -32.62 47.10 -23.30
N LYS A 123 -33.21 46.30 -24.21
CA LYS A 123 -34.17 46.83 -25.20
C LYS A 123 -35.45 47.34 -24.55
N ARG A 124 -35.97 46.65 -23.53
CA ARG A 124 -37.16 47.09 -22.78
C ARG A 124 -36.88 48.38 -22.01
N GLU A 125 -35.73 48.47 -21.34
CA GLU A 125 -35.29 49.69 -20.64
C GLU A 125 -35.11 50.87 -21.61
N ARG A 126 -34.53 50.65 -22.80
CA ARG A 126 -34.42 51.70 -23.83
C ARG A 126 -35.77 52.14 -24.41
N GLN A 127 -36.74 51.25 -24.50
CA GLN A 127 -38.09 51.57 -24.98
C GLN A 127 -38.91 52.29 -23.90
N GLN A 128 -38.77 51.88 -22.63
CA GLN A 128 -39.40 52.52 -21.48
C GLN A 128 -38.77 53.88 -21.17
N GLY A 129 -37.46 54.05 -21.36
CA GLY A 129 -36.76 55.34 -21.29
C GLY A 129 -37.15 56.33 -22.40
N ARG A 130 -37.99 55.94 -23.37
CA ARG A 130 -38.58 56.85 -24.37
C ARG A 130 -39.98 57.35 -23.98
N GLN A 131 -40.56 56.85 -22.89
CA GLN A 131 -41.84 57.27 -22.31
C GLN A 131 -41.78 57.27 -20.77
N ALA A 132 -41.01 58.18 -20.15
CA ALA A 132 -41.33 58.80 -18.86
C ALA A 132 -40.20 59.73 -18.37
N THR A 133 -40.61 60.92 -17.97
CA THR A 133 -39.91 61.85 -17.08
C THR A 133 -39.90 61.32 -15.63
N SER A 134 -38.70 61.20 -15.02
CA SER A 134 -38.37 61.24 -13.57
C SER A 134 -38.97 60.14 -12.62
N PRO A 135 -38.47 59.98 -11.37
CA PRO A 135 -37.51 58.94 -10.98
C PRO A 135 -38.01 58.02 -9.84
N GLU A 136 -37.74 56.72 -9.86
CA GLU A 136 -37.73 55.96 -8.61
C GLU A 136 -36.79 54.74 -8.70
N ASP A 137 -35.96 54.68 -7.66
CA ASP A 137 -34.95 53.70 -7.32
C ASP A 137 -35.58 52.32 -7.15
N ASP A 138 -35.04 51.30 -7.82
CA ASP A 138 -35.07 49.95 -7.26
C ASP A 138 -33.95 49.10 -7.88
N GLY A 139 -32.91 48.91 -7.07
CA GLY A 139 -32.27 47.62 -6.98
C GLY A 139 -31.23 47.33 -8.06
N MET A 140 -30.08 47.97 -7.95
CA MET A 140 -28.83 47.30 -8.30
C MET A 140 -28.57 46.19 -7.29
N ASN A 141 -29.23 45.04 -7.45
CA ASN A 141 -28.83 43.82 -6.77
C ASN A 141 -28.31 42.84 -7.81
N VAL A 142 -27.03 43.01 -8.14
CA VAL A 142 -26.25 41.88 -8.64
C VAL A 142 -26.03 41.00 -7.41
N ASP A 143 -26.97 40.10 -7.13
CA ASP A 143 -26.77 38.99 -6.20
C ASP A 143 -25.72 38.04 -6.80
N LEU A 144 -24.48 38.52 -6.77
CA LEU A 144 -23.26 37.80 -7.11
C LEU A 144 -22.74 37.10 -5.85
N GLU A 145 -23.60 36.49 -5.04
CA GLU A 145 -23.14 35.76 -3.84
C GLU A 145 -24.23 34.84 -3.25
N ARG A 146 -24.55 33.70 -3.89
CA ARG A 146 -24.94 32.42 -3.23
C ARG A 146 -25.43 31.34 -4.20
N ALA A 147 -24.53 30.85 -5.04
CA ALA A 147 -24.57 29.44 -5.43
C ALA A 147 -23.13 28.93 -5.51
N PHE A 148 -22.47 28.97 -4.36
CA PHE A 148 -21.27 28.18 -4.10
C PHE A 148 -21.67 26.72 -4.34
N VAL A 149 -21.30 26.18 -5.52
CA VAL A 149 -21.28 24.73 -5.74
C VAL A 149 -20.32 24.20 -4.70
N GLN A 150 -20.85 23.64 -3.61
CA GLN A 150 -20.03 22.84 -2.72
C GLN A 150 -19.38 21.75 -3.57
N PRO A 151 -18.04 21.57 -3.53
CA PRO A 151 -17.45 20.39 -4.13
C PRO A 151 -18.06 19.15 -3.45
N ARG A 152 -18.51 18.19 -4.25
CA ARG A 152 -18.89 16.86 -3.73
C ARG A 152 -17.71 16.33 -2.90
N PRO A 153 -17.97 15.72 -1.72
CA PRO A 153 -16.89 15.13 -0.94
C PRO A 153 -16.23 14.03 -1.79
N THR A 154 -14.92 14.10 -1.92
CA THR A 154 -14.10 12.96 -2.34
C THR A 154 -14.41 11.79 -1.40
N PRO A 155 -14.46 10.54 -1.88
CA PRO A 155 -14.59 9.41 -0.98
C PRO A 155 -13.31 9.35 -0.14
N ASP A 156 -13.45 9.72 1.14
CA ASP A 156 -12.40 9.52 2.13
C ASP A 156 -12.37 8.03 2.47
N PHE A 157 -11.18 7.42 2.42
CA PHE A 157 -10.98 5.98 2.60
C PHE A 157 -11.38 5.51 4.02
N ALA A 158 -11.61 6.45 4.94
CA ALA A 158 -11.92 6.21 6.34
C ALA A 158 -13.40 5.90 6.67
N THR A 159 -14.36 6.10 5.76
CA THR A 159 -15.80 5.93 6.08
C THR A 159 -16.35 4.52 5.79
N LEU A 160 -15.56 3.62 5.19
CA LEU A 160 -16.00 2.25 4.86
C LEU A 160 -15.84 1.24 6.01
N LEU A 161 -15.53 1.70 7.24
CA LEU A 161 -15.21 0.82 8.38
C LEU A 161 -16.02 1.10 9.66
N THR A 162 -17.22 1.65 9.59
CA THR A 162 -17.98 2.00 10.82
C THR A 162 -19.47 1.69 10.80
N HIS A 163 -19.96 0.63 10.15
CA HIS A 163 -21.26 0.06 10.53
C HIS A 163 -21.39 -1.43 10.20
N HIS A 164 -20.84 -2.28 11.08
CA HIS A 164 -21.44 -3.57 11.41
C HIS A 164 -20.98 -3.99 12.80
N HIS A 165 -21.79 -3.67 13.81
CA HIS A 165 -21.65 -4.23 15.15
C HIS A 165 -22.91 -5.04 15.45
N LEU A 166 -22.75 -6.37 15.53
CA LEU A 166 -23.41 -7.35 16.40
C LEU A 166 -23.15 -8.78 15.83
N PRO A 167 -23.20 -9.86 16.64
CA PRO A 167 -22.78 -10.06 18.03
C PRO A 167 -21.61 -11.05 18.13
N HIS A 168 -20.98 -11.09 19.30
CA HIS A 168 -19.95 -12.07 19.65
C HIS A 168 -20.50 -13.50 19.64
N THR A 169 -19.97 -14.33 18.75
CA THR A 169 -19.92 -15.79 18.90
C THR A 169 -18.46 -16.20 19.06
N PRO A 170 -18.09 -16.99 20.08
CA PRO A 170 -16.71 -17.43 20.24
C PRO A 170 -16.38 -18.49 19.17
N PRO A 171 -15.40 -18.27 18.27
CA PRO A 171 -15.00 -19.30 17.35
C PRO A 171 -14.01 -20.24 18.04
N HIS A 172 -14.35 -21.53 17.95
CA HIS A 172 -13.50 -22.67 18.27
C HIS A 172 -12.10 -22.49 17.69
N THR A 173 -11.11 -22.69 18.55
CA THR A 173 -9.69 -22.74 18.23
C THR A 173 -9.44 -23.77 17.13
N PRO A 174 -9.06 -23.39 15.89
CA PRO A 174 -8.33 -24.30 15.04
C PRO A 174 -6.96 -24.42 15.68
N LEU A 175 -6.59 -25.64 16.05
CA LEU A 175 -5.24 -25.99 16.45
C LEU A 175 -4.30 -25.58 15.32
N MET A 176 -3.74 -24.38 15.41
CA MET A 176 -2.72 -23.86 14.53
C MET A 176 -1.47 -24.68 14.86
N THR A 177 -1.34 -25.83 14.18
CA THR A 177 -0.10 -26.59 14.14
C THR A 177 1.01 -25.59 13.79
N PRO A 178 2.01 -25.40 14.66
CA PRO A 178 3.12 -24.54 14.35
C PRO A 178 3.75 -25.02 13.05
N GLY A 179 3.91 -24.10 12.12
CA GLY A 179 4.74 -24.31 10.92
C GLY A 179 6.06 -24.94 11.34
N ARG A 180 6.35 -26.07 10.70
CA ARG A 180 7.49 -26.94 10.95
C ARG A 180 8.80 -26.25 10.57
N SER A 181 9.26 -25.32 11.41
CA SER A 181 10.63 -24.81 11.43
C SER A 181 10.85 -23.91 12.65
N TYR A 182 10.48 -24.40 13.83
CA TYR A 182 11.08 -23.95 15.07
C TYR A 182 11.89 -25.15 15.55
N SER A 183 13.21 -25.01 15.71
CA SER A 183 13.98 -26.01 16.46
C SER A 183 13.26 -26.20 17.78
N ARG A 184 12.60 -27.33 17.93
CA ARG A 184 11.88 -27.70 19.14
C ARG A 184 12.95 -27.76 20.24
N GLU A 185 12.76 -27.02 21.32
CA GLU A 185 13.63 -27.12 22.49
C GLU A 185 13.72 -28.61 22.89
N GLY A 186 14.92 -29.17 22.89
CA GLY A 186 15.17 -30.58 23.20
C GLY A 186 15.04 -31.58 22.03
N GLU A 187 14.85 -31.15 20.78
CA GLU A 187 14.95 -32.09 19.66
C GLU A 187 16.39 -32.36 19.22
N PRO A 188 16.68 -33.60 18.81
CA PRO A 188 17.95 -33.95 18.22
C PRO A 188 18.36 -33.06 17.07
N CYS A 189 19.58 -32.56 17.13
CA CYS A 189 20.31 -32.16 15.95
C CYS A 189 20.41 -33.35 14.99
N VAL A 190 19.68 -33.27 13.88
CA VAL A 190 19.72 -34.25 12.77
C VAL A 190 20.80 -33.86 11.78
#